data_AF-A0A259PBF7-F1
#
_entry.id   AF-A0A259PBF7-F1
#
_cell.length_a   1.000
_cell.length_b   1.000
_cell.length_c   1.000
_cell.angle_alpha   90.00
_cell.angle_beta   90.00
_cell.angle_gamma   90.00
#
_symmetry.space_group_name_H-M   'P 1'
#
loop_
_entity.id
_entity.type
_entity.pdbx_description
1 polymer ?
#
loop_
_entity_poly.entity_id
_entity_poly.type
_entity_poly.pdbx_seq_one_letter_code
_entity_poly.pdbx_strand_id
1 'polypeptide(L)' 'MSIGSTKLIILDRDGVINEDRDDYVKSSDEWIPLPGSLEAIALLNQAGYHIAVATNQSGLARGLFNINDLHAMHSK' A
#
# COMPACT_ATOMS: atom_id res chain seq x y z
N MET A 1 3.60 4.16 -33.65
CA MET A 1 3.94 4.08 -32.22
C MET A 1 3.28 2.84 -31.68
N SER A 2 4.05 1.85 -31.21
CA SER A 2 3.48 0.72 -30.49
C SER A 2 3.07 1.22 -29.11
N ILE A 3 1.79 1.14 -28.78
CA ILE A 3 1.31 1.36 -27.42
C ILE A 3 1.75 0.10 -26.68
N GLY A 4 2.97 0.11 -26.14
CA GLY A 4 3.46 -0.99 -25.33
C GLY A 4 2.47 -1.23 -24.20
N SER A 5 1.96 -2.46 -24.09
CA SER A 5 1.06 -2.83 -23.01
C SER A 5 1.79 -2.66 -21.68
N THR A 6 1.44 -1.61 -20.94
CA THR A 6 1.97 -1.38 -19.60
C THR A 6 1.48 -2.51 -18.70
N LYS A 7 2.40 -3.34 -18.22
CA LYS A 7 2.08 -4.43 -17.30
C LYS A 7 1.80 -3.83 -15.92
N LEU A 8 0.53 -3.64 -15.59
CA LEU A 8 0.10 -3.09 -14.30
C LEU A 8 -0.32 -4.22 -13.35
N ILE A 9 0.17 -4.17 -12.12
CA ILE A 9 -0.33 -4.97 -10.99
C ILE A 9 -0.87 -3.99 -9.95
N ILE A 10 -2.08 -4.25 -9.46
CA ILE A 10 -2.73 -3.49 -8.41
C ILE A 10 -2.76 -4.35 -7.16
N LEU A 11 -2.22 -3.83 -6.05
CA LEU A 11 -2.17 -4.52 -4.76
C LEU A 11 -3.06 -3.81 -3.75
N ASP A 12 -3.69 -4.58 -2.87
CA ASP A 12 -4.20 -4.03 -1.60
C ASP A 12 -3.02 -3.77 -0.65
N ARG A 13 -3.25 -3.02 0.43
CA ARG A 13 -2.23 -2.67 1.42
C ARG A 13 -2.29 -3.59 2.64
N ASP A 14 -3.42 -3.61 3.34
CA ASP A 14 -3.59 -4.32 4.61
C ASP A 14 -3.90 -5.81 4.33
N GLY A 15 -3.14 -6.73 4.93
CA GLY A 15 -3.19 -8.17 4.66
C GLY A 15 -2.46 -8.64 3.40
N VAL A 16 -1.88 -7.71 2.62
CA VAL A 16 -1.13 -8.01 1.38
C VAL A 16 0.29 -7.46 1.41
N ILE A 17 0.44 -6.18 1.78
CA ILE A 17 1.75 -5.53 1.93
C ILE A 17 2.16 -5.49 3.39
N ASN A 18 1.25 -5.06 4.26
CA ASN A 18 1.42 -5.09 5.71
C ASN A 18 0.45 -6.06 6.38
N GLU A 19 0.72 -6.38 7.64
CA GLU A 19 -0.20 -7.14 8.49
C GLU A 19 -1.57 -6.45 8.53
N ASP A 20 -2.64 -7.25 8.38
CA ASP A 20 -4.00 -6.77 8.61
C ASP A 20 -4.28 -6.61 10.10
N ARG A 21 -5.08 -5.60 10.45
CA ARG A 21 -5.38 -5.26 11.84
C ARG A 21 -6.85 -4.94 11.98
N ASP A 22 -7.49 -5.61 12.94
CA ASP A 22 -8.91 -5.38 13.29
C ASP A 22 -9.19 -3.92 13.69
N ASP A 23 -8.20 -3.23 14.27
CA ASP A 23 -8.29 -1.84 14.72
C ASP A 23 -7.76 -0.81 13.71
N TYR A 24 -7.43 -1.26 12.50
CA TYR A 24 -6.82 -0.52 11.40
C TYR A 24 -5.41 -0.01 11.70
N VAL A 25 -4.57 0.11 10.66
CA VAL A 25 -3.28 0.81 10.73
C VAL A 25 -3.53 2.31 10.71
N LYS A 26 -3.26 2.98 11.84
CA LYS A 26 -3.55 4.41 12.08
C LYS A 26 -2.29 5.28 12.11
N SER A 27 -1.11 4.69 12.20
CA SER A 27 0.18 5.40 12.14
C SER A 27 1.23 4.63 11.32
N SER A 28 2.31 5.29 10.91
CA SER A 28 3.43 4.62 10.23
C SER A 28 4.10 3.56 11.11
N ASP A 29 4.03 3.72 12.42
CA ASP A 29 4.70 2.83 13.37
C ASP A 29 3.89 1.54 13.59
N GLU A 30 2.59 1.58 13.28
CA GLU A 30 1.72 0.40 13.23
C GLU A 30 1.82 -0.37 11.91
N TRP A 31 2.51 0.19 10.90
CA TRP A 31 2.68 -0.43 9.59
C TRP A 31 3.82 -1.46 9.66
N ILE A 32 3.46 -2.74 9.70
CA ILE A 32 4.41 -3.85 9.79
C ILE A 32 4.36 -4.64 8.47
N PRO A 33 5.45 -4.66 7.67
CA PRO A 33 5.45 -5.37 6.40
C PRO A 33 5.34 -6.88 6.61
N LEU A 34 4.56 -7.54 5.76
CA LEU A 34 4.52 -8.99 5.72
C LEU A 34 5.87 -9.54 5.21
N PRO A 35 6.41 -10.61 5.80
CA PRO A 35 7.66 -11.20 5.35
C PRO A 35 7.62 -11.56 3.86
N GLY A 36 8.62 -11.11 3.09
CA GLY A 36 8.72 -11.40 1.65
C GLY A 36 7.88 -10.49 0.75
N SER A 37 6.99 -9.66 1.31
CA SER A 37 6.10 -8.81 0.52
C SER A 37 6.86 -7.71 -0.23
N LEU A 38 7.77 -7.03 0.47
CA LEU A 38 8.59 -5.96 -0.12
C LEU A 38 9.55 -6.53 -1.18
N GLU A 39 10.11 -7.70 -0.93
CA GLU A 39 10.96 -8.42 -1.86
C GLU A 39 10.20 -8.81 -3.13
N ALA A 40 8.95 -9.28 -3.00
CA ALA A 40 8.10 -9.60 -4.14
C ALA A 40 7.80 -8.35 -4.98
N ILE A 41 7.47 -7.22 -4.35
CA ILE A 41 7.25 -5.94 -5.05
C ILE A 41 8.50 -5.48 -5.80
N ALA A 42 9.68 -5.64 -5.19
CA ALA A 42 10.96 -5.32 -5.82
C ALA A 42 11.22 -6.20 -7.05
N LEU A 43 10.98 -7.52 -6.95
CA LEU A 43 11.13 -8.45 -8.07
C LEU A 43 10.15 -8.15 -9.21
N LEU A 44 8.90 -7.79 -8.89
CA LEU A 44 7.90 -7.41 -9.90
C LEU A 44 8.31 -6.12 -10.63
N ASN A 45 8.80 -5.12 -9.90
CA ASN A 45 9.35 -3.90 -10.50
C ASN A 45 10.52 -4.21 -11.44
N GLN A 46 11.47 -5.05 -11.00
CA GLN A 46 12.61 -5.46 -11.82
C GLN A 46 12.19 -6.25 -13.07
N ALA A 47 11.07 -6.99 -12.99
CA ALA A 47 10.48 -7.70 -14.12
C ALA A 47 9.68 -6.79 -15.09
N GLY A 48 9.66 -5.48 -14.86
CA GLY A 48 9.01 -4.49 -15.72
C GLY A 48 7.51 -4.34 -15.48
N TYR A 49 7.02 -4.72 -14.31
CA TYR A 49 5.66 -4.40 -13.88
C TYR A 49 5.62 -3.03 -13.20
N HIS A 50 4.60 -2.25 -13.54
CA HIS A 50 4.19 -1.11 -12.74
C HIS A 50 3.31 -1.62 -11.60
N ILE A 51 3.64 -1.20 -10.38
CA ILE A 51 2.88 -1.54 -9.18
C ILE A 51 2.09 -0.32 -8.75
N ALA A 52 0.79 -0.49 -8.55
CA ALA A 52 -0.09 0.51 -7.93
C ALA A 52 -0.71 -0.10 -6.67
N VAL A 53 -0.87 0.72 -5.62
CA VAL A 53 -1.56 0.31 -4.40
C VAL A 53 -2.95 0.93 -4.39
N ALA A 54 -3.98 0.11 -4.23
CA ALA A 54 -5.36 0.53 -4.06
C ALA A 54 -5.86 0.03 -2.70
N THR A 55 -6.02 0.94 -1.74
CA THR A 55 -6.43 0.61 -0.37
C THR A 55 -7.60 1.45 0.08
N ASN A 56 -8.54 0.82 0.79
CA ASN A 56 -9.70 1.49 1.35
C ASN A 56 -9.41 1.94 2.79
N GLN A 57 -8.94 3.18 2.97
CA GLN A 57 -8.66 3.77 4.29
C GLN A 57 -9.95 4.27 4.98
N SER A 58 -10.87 3.34 5.23
CA SER A 58 -12.21 3.66 5.78
C SER A 58 -12.19 4.31 7.17
N GLY A 59 -11.10 4.17 7.93
CA GLY A 59 -10.93 4.85 9.23
C GLY A 59 -10.91 6.38 9.13
N LEU A 60 -10.54 6.95 7.97
CA LEU A 60 -10.62 8.39 7.72
C LEU A 60 -12.08 8.87 7.69
N ALA A 61 -12.95 8.14 6.99
CA ALA A 61 -14.38 8.47 6.88
C ALA A 61 -15.15 8.23 8.19
N ARG A 62 -14.60 7.40 9.09
CA ARG A 62 -15.20 7.07 10.40
C ARG A 62 -14.67 7.95 11.55
N GLY A 63 -13.79 8.91 11.25
CA GLY A 63 -13.25 9.87 12.23
C GLY A 63 -12.26 9.26 13.22
N LEU A 64 -11.65 8.12 12.89
CA LEU A 64 -10.69 7.44 13.77
C LEU A 64 -9.27 8.05 13.68
N PHE A 65 -8.97 8.80 12.62
CA PHE A 65 -7.74 9.57 12.42
C PHE A 65 -8.02 10.76 11.48
N ASN A 66 -7.25 11.85 11.60
CA ASN A 66 -7.49 13.08 10.85
C ASN A 66 -6.67 13.11 9.53
N ILE A 67 -6.99 14.04 8.62
CA ILE A 67 -6.32 14.11 7.31
C ILE A 67 -4.83 14.46 7.42
N ASN A 68 -4.41 15.16 8.48
CA ASN A 68 -3.00 15.45 8.73
C ASN A 68 -2.22 14.18 9.10
N ASP A 69 -2.84 13.23 9.80
CA ASP A 69 -2.25 11.93 10.12
C ASP A 69 -2.02 11.11 8.83
N LEU A 70 -2.98 11.16 7.90
CA LEU A 70 -2.87 10.51 6.58
C LEU A 70 -1.76 11.14 5.71
N HIS A 71 -1.65 12.48 5.71
CA HIS A 71 -0.60 13.18 4.97
C HIS A 71 0.80 12.91 5.54
N ALA A 72 0.92 12.71 6.86
CA ALA A 72 2.18 12.32 7.49
C ALA A 72 2.62 10.91 7.08
N MET A 73 1.68 9.97 6.88
CA MET A 73 1.98 8.62 6.38
C MET A 73 2.51 8.59 4.94
N HIS A 74 2.00 9.45 4.06
CA HIS A 74 2.41 9.48 2.64
C HIS A 74 3.74 10.19 2.38
N SER A 75 4.34 10.84 3.39
CA SER A 75 5.56 11.65 3.25
C SER A 75 6.86 10.89 3.58
N LYS A 76 6.81 9.56 3.72
CA LYS A 76 7.99 8.69 3.90
C LYS A 76 8.27 7.87 2.66
#